data_AF-A0AAW4CBS6-F1
#
_entry.id   AF-A0AAW4CBS6-F1
#
_cell.length_a   1.000
_cell.length_b   1.000
_cell.length_c   1.000
_cell.angle_alpha   90.00
_cell.angle_beta   90.00
_cell.angle_gamma   90.00
#
_symmetry.space_group_name_H-M   'P 1'
#
loop_
_entity.id
_entity.type
_entity.pdbx_description
1 polymer ?
#
loop_
_entity_poly.entity_id
_entity_poly.type
_entity_poly.pdbx_seq_one_letter_code
_entity_poly.pdbx_strand_id
1 'polypeptide(L)'
;MNETKKYLVIKAIDQGKKTKNRACVELNLSERQSNRLLLAYQQKGKEAFRHGNRNRKPKHAIPDEIKERVLKKYLSYETYKPNVLHFCELLAEEEGIQLSDTTVRKILYKENILSPKSHRKTKKRLRKQAKL
;
A
#
# COMPACT_ATOMS: atom_id res chain seq x y z
N MET A 1 -9.54 10.51 -7.06
CA MET A 1 -9.44 11.94 -6.68
C MET A 1 -8.50 12.10 -5.49
N ASN A 2 -7.52 13.00 -5.56
CA ASN A 2 -6.50 13.22 -4.53
C ASN A 2 -7.09 13.87 -3.26
N GLU A 3 -6.70 13.40 -2.07
CA GLU A 3 -7.08 13.97 -0.76
C GLU A 3 -6.78 15.47 -0.70
N THR A 4 -5.60 15.87 -1.21
CA THR A 4 -5.15 17.27 -1.23
C THR A 4 -6.06 18.14 -2.09
N LYS A 5 -6.52 17.63 -3.24
CA LYS A 5 -7.43 18.37 -4.12
C LYS A 5 -8.77 18.63 -3.43
N LYS A 6 -9.33 17.61 -2.76
CA LYS A 6 -10.57 17.76 -1.97
C LYS A 6 -10.43 18.83 -0.91
N TYR A 7 -9.35 18.77 -0.13
CA TYR A 7 -9.07 19.75 0.92
C TYR A 7 -8.99 21.19 0.37
N LEU A 8 -8.22 21.41 -0.70
CA LEU A 8 -8.04 22.75 -1.26
C LEU A 8 -9.34 23.34 -1.79
N VAL A 9 -10.15 22.53 -2.47
CA VAL A 9 -11.44 22.98 -3.02
C VAL A 9 -12.43 23.31 -1.91
N ILE A 10 -12.55 22.44 -0.89
CA ILE A 10 -13.48 22.68 0.23
C ILE A 10 -13.02 23.86 1.09
N LYS A 11 -11.72 24.01 1.33
CA LYS A 11 -11.15 25.20 1.99
C LYS A 11 -11.51 26.48 1.24
N ALA A 12 -11.49 26.46 -0.09
CA ALA A 12 -11.87 27.63 -0.88
C ALA A 12 -13.38 27.97 -0.77
N ILE A 13 -14.25 26.97 -0.56
CA ILE A 13 -15.67 27.19 -0.28
C ILE A 13 -15.84 27.86 1.07
N ASP A 14 -15.19 27.33 2.10
CA ASP A 14 -15.28 27.85 3.48
C ASP A 14 -14.76 29.30 3.58
N GLN A 15 -13.72 29.63 2.81
CA GLN A 15 -13.18 31.00 2.69
C GLN A 15 -14.04 31.94 1.81
N GLY A 16 -15.18 31.50 1.28
CA GLY A 16 -16.02 32.28 0.37
C GLY A 16 -15.41 32.53 -1.02
N LYS A 17 -14.26 31.94 -1.33
CA LYS A 17 -13.54 32.13 -2.60
C LYS A 17 -14.09 31.27 -3.75
N LYS A 18 -14.97 30.31 -3.46
CA LYS A 18 -15.53 29.38 -4.44
C LYS A 18 -16.98 29.02 -4.10
N THR A 19 -17.84 28.97 -5.12
CA THR A 19 -19.24 28.55 -4.96
C THR A 19 -19.36 27.03 -4.84
N LYS A 20 -20.38 26.56 -4.11
CA LYS A 20 -20.65 25.13 -3.93
C LYS A 20 -20.87 24.39 -5.26
N ASN A 21 -21.62 24.98 -6.19
CA ASN A 21 -21.91 24.37 -7.50
C ASN A 21 -20.63 24.14 -8.32
N ARG A 22 -19.72 25.14 -8.36
CA ARG A 22 -18.43 24.99 -9.05
C ARG A 22 -17.57 23.90 -8.41
N ALA A 23 -17.54 23.83 -7.09
CA ALA A 23 -16.81 22.77 -6.39
C ALA A 23 -17.38 21.37 -6.67
N CYS A 24 -18.70 21.23 -6.77
CA CYS A 24 -19.35 19.96 -7.10
C CYS A 24 -18.94 19.46 -8.49
N VAL A 25 -18.92 20.36 -9.49
CA VAL A 25 -18.46 20.04 -10.84
C VAL A 25 -16.97 19.69 -10.86
N GLU A 26 -16.12 20.49 -10.19
CA GLU A 26 -14.66 20.28 -10.19
C GLU A 26 -14.22 18.99 -9.48
N LEU A 27 -14.92 18.64 -8.40
CA LEU A 27 -14.67 17.41 -7.65
C LEU A 27 -15.45 16.21 -8.20
N ASN A 28 -16.36 16.43 -9.15
CA ASN A 28 -17.32 15.43 -9.61
C ASN A 28 -18.04 14.74 -8.43
N LEU A 29 -18.61 15.55 -7.54
CA LEU A 29 -19.32 15.12 -6.35
C LEU A 29 -20.74 15.68 -6.35
N SER A 30 -21.65 14.94 -5.71
CA SER A 30 -22.96 15.48 -5.37
C SER A 30 -22.86 16.63 -4.37
N GLU A 31 -23.85 17.51 -4.40
CA GLU A 31 -23.96 18.62 -3.44
C GLU A 31 -23.97 18.11 -1.99
N ARG A 32 -24.68 17.00 -1.73
CA ARG A 32 -24.68 16.32 -0.42
C ARG A 32 -23.27 15.91 0.03
N GLN A 33 -22.46 15.35 -0.87
CA GLN A 33 -21.08 14.97 -0.53
C GLN A 33 -20.20 16.20 -0.29
N SER A 34 -20.36 17.25 -1.09
CA SER A 34 -19.66 18.52 -0.89
C SER A 34 -20.00 19.15 0.46
N ASN A 35 -21.28 19.21 0.84
CA ASN A 35 -21.73 19.70 2.14
C ASN A 35 -21.19 18.85 3.31
N ARG A 36 -21.17 17.51 3.18
CA ARG A 36 -20.55 16.64 4.19
C ARG A 36 -19.06 16.90 4.38
N LEU A 37 -18.33 17.15 3.29
CA LEU A 37 -16.91 17.48 3.36
C LEU A 37 -16.68 18.86 3.99
N LEU A 38 -17.55 19.83 3.70
CA LEU A 38 -17.51 21.15 4.32
C LEU A 38 -17.74 21.07 5.85
N LEU A 39 -18.76 20.34 6.29
CA LEU A 39 -19.00 20.10 7.71
C LEU A 39 -17.81 19.40 8.39
N ALA A 40 -17.25 18.38 7.74
CA ALA A 40 -16.09 17.69 8.27
C ALA A 40 -14.85 18.60 8.35
N TYR A 41 -14.66 19.49 7.36
CA TYR A 41 -13.61 20.50 7.36
C TYR A 41 -13.77 21.49 8.51
N GLN A 42 -14.98 21.96 8.79
CA GLN A 42 -15.25 22.88 9.90
C GLN A 42 -14.97 22.24 11.27
N GLN A 43 -15.19 20.93 11.41
CA GLN A 43 -14.95 20.21 12.66
C GLN A 43 -13.48 19.79 12.87
N LYS A 44 -12.80 19.33 11.80
CA LYS A 44 -11.49 18.65 11.90
C LYS A 44 -10.41 19.27 11.01
N GLY A 45 -10.72 20.33 10.28
CA GLY A 45 -9.81 20.96 9.34
C GLY A 45 -9.30 20.00 8.27
N LYS A 46 -7.99 20.07 7.97
CA LYS A 46 -7.33 19.24 6.96
C LYS A 46 -7.40 17.74 7.26
N GLU A 47 -7.47 17.37 8.54
CA GLU A 47 -7.49 15.98 8.99
C GLU A 47 -8.74 15.22 8.52
N ALA A 48 -9.84 15.93 8.26
CA ALA A 48 -11.08 15.37 7.72
C ALA A 48 -10.91 14.63 6.38
N PHE A 49 -9.89 15.00 5.60
CA PHE A 49 -9.64 14.46 4.27
C PHE A 49 -8.67 13.29 4.26
N ARG A 50 -8.05 13.00 5.40
CA ARG A 50 -7.15 11.86 5.56
C ARG A 50 -7.96 10.56 5.51
N HIS A 51 -7.55 9.60 4.68
CA HIS A 51 -8.22 8.30 4.63
C HIS A 51 -8.24 7.63 6.01
N GLY A 52 -9.39 7.11 6.44
CA GLY A 52 -9.56 6.50 7.76
C GLY A 52 -8.70 5.25 7.99
N ASN A 53 -8.37 4.52 6.92
CA ASN A 53 -7.44 3.37 6.98
C ASN A 53 -5.96 3.77 6.83
N ARG A 54 -5.64 5.06 6.73
CA ARG A 54 -4.24 5.49 6.65
C ARG A 54 -3.53 5.10 7.94
N ASN A 55 -2.36 4.49 7.80
CA ASN A 55 -1.55 3.96 8.90
C ASN A 55 -2.19 2.82 9.71
N ARG A 56 -3.37 2.31 9.32
CA ARG A 56 -3.98 1.16 9.98
C ARG A 56 -3.55 -0.13 9.31
N LYS A 57 -2.95 -1.05 10.07
CA LYS A 57 -2.65 -2.41 9.60
C LYS A 57 -3.96 -3.22 9.49
N PRO A 58 -4.29 -3.84 8.33
CA PRO A 58 -5.46 -4.71 8.22
C PRO A 58 -5.38 -5.90 9.18
N LYS A 59 -6.54 -6.35 9.69
CA LYS A 59 -6.61 -7.53 10.59
C LYS A 59 -6.05 -8.82 9.98
N HIS A 60 -6.16 -8.97 8.66
CA HIS A 60 -5.66 -10.13 7.91
C HIS A 60 -4.26 -9.91 7.33
N ALA A 61 -3.59 -8.81 7.72
CA ALA A 61 -2.21 -8.60 7.31
C ALA A 61 -1.31 -9.62 8.02
N ILE A 62 -0.39 -10.20 7.27
CA ILE A 62 0.60 -11.12 7.82
C ILE A 62 1.40 -10.40 8.93
N PRO A 63 1.52 -11.01 10.12
CA PRO A 63 2.33 -10.48 11.20
C PRO A 63 3.76 -10.20 10.74
N ASP A 64 4.39 -9.17 11.30
CA ASP A 64 5.74 -8.80 10.84
C ASP A 64 6.77 -9.85 11.25
N GLU A 65 6.56 -10.52 12.40
CA GLU A 65 7.31 -11.70 12.84
C GLU A 65 7.36 -12.82 11.79
N ILE A 66 6.23 -13.14 11.15
CA ILE A 66 6.17 -14.18 10.11
C ILE A 66 6.96 -13.74 8.87
N LYS A 67 6.90 -12.46 8.50
CA LYS A 67 7.69 -11.94 7.36
C LYS A 67 9.18 -12.02 7.65
N GLU A 68 9.58 -11.68 8.87
CA GLU A 68 10.98 -11.77 9.31
C GLU A 68 11.47 -13.21 9.32
N ARG A 69 10.68 -14.16 9.81
CA ARG A 69 11.01 -15.60 9.74
C ARG A 69 11.22 -16.06 8.31
N VAL A 70 10.27 -15.76 7.43
CA VAL A 70 10.38 -16.08 5.98
C VAL A 70 11.64 -15.47 5.37
N LEU A 71 11.98 -14.23 5.70
CA LEU A 71 13.19 -13.57 5.21
C LEU A 71 14.46 -14.24 5.73
N LYS A 72 14.55 -14.48 7.04
CA LYS A 72 15.70 -15.14 7.68
C LYS A 72 15.94 -16.52 7.08
N LYS A 73 14.88 -17.31 6.93
CA LYS A 73 14.96 -18.65 6.34
C LYS A 73 15.39 -18.60 4.87
N TYR A 74 14.88 -17.66 4.08
CA TYR A 74 15.33 -17.53 2.70
C TYR A 74 16.81 -17.10 2.60
N LEU A 75 17.26 -16.26 3.52
CA LEU A 75 18.65 -15.76 3.56
C LEU A 75 19.64 -16.80 4.09
N SER A 76 19.22 -17.77 4.90
CA SER A 76 20.10 -18.85 5.37
C SER A 76 20.57 -19.79 4.26
N TYR A 77 19.92 -19.77 3.09
CA TYR A 77 20.41 -20.50 1.91
C TYR A 77 21.54 -19.72 1.23
N GLU A 78 22.78 -20.05 1.58
CA GLU A 78 23.98 -19.39 1.03
C GLU A 78 24.36 -19.94 -0.35
N THR A 79 24.43 -21.27 -0.50
CA THR A 79 24.96 -21.92 -1.71
C THR A 79 23.90 -22.10 -2.80
N TYR A 80 22.74 -22.63 -2.45
CA TYR A 80 21.66 -22.92 -3.40
C TYR A 80 20.35 -22.28 -2.94
N LYS A 81 20.01 -21.12 -3.53
CA LYS A 81 18.75 -20.46 -3.21
C LYS A 81 17.59 -21.18 -3.91
N PRO A 82 16.58 -21.65 -3.16
CA PRO A 82 15.43 -22.29 -3.77
C PRO A 82 14.67 -21.29 -4.66
N ASN A 83 14.03 -21.82 -5.70
CA ASN A 83 13.02 -21.04 -6.40
C ASN A 83 11.84 -20.78 -5.43
N VAL A 84 11.05 -19.71 -5.64
CA VAL A 84 9.99 -19.35 -4.67
C VAL A 84 8.96 -20.46 -4.47
N LEU A 85 8.60 -21.19 -5.54
CA LEU A 85 7.61 -22.26 -5.43
C LEU A 85 8.12 -23.35 -4.46
N HIS A 86 9.34 -23.82 -4.70
CA HIS A 86 10.01 -24.79 -3.84
C HIS A 86 10.24 -24.25 -2.42
N PHE A 87 10.56 -22.97 -2.29
CA PHE A 87 10.69 -22.35 -0.98
C PHE A 87 9.37 -22.34 -0.19
N CYS A 88 8.21 -22.24 -0.86
CA CYS A 88 6.92 -22.35 -0.18
C CYS A 88 6.68 -23.77 0.35
N GLU A 89 7.11 -24.80 -0.38
CA GLU A 89 7.07 -26.20 0.08
C GLU A 89 7.92 -26.36 1.35
N LEU A 90 9.18 -25.89 1.30
CA LEU A 90 10.09 -25.93 2.46
C LEU A 90 9.55 -25.16 3.68
N LEU A 91 8.92 -24.00 3.47
CA LEU A 91 8.29 -23.24 4.56
C LEU A 91 7.13 -24.00 5.20
N ALA A 92 6.34 -24.72 4.41
CA ALA A 92 5.22 -25.51 4.91
C ALA A 92 5.72 -26.75 5.67
N GLU A 93 6.74 -27.43 5.16
CA GLU A 93 7.30 -28.65 5.77
C GLU A 93 8.09 -28.37 7.05
N GLU A 94 8.99 -27.37 7.02
CA GLU A 94 9.94 -27.16 8.11
C GLU A 94 9.44 -26.17 9.18
N GLU A 95 8.65 -25.17 8.78
CA GLU A 95 8.19 -24.11 9.69
C GLU A 95 6.67 -24.10 9.91
N GLY A 96 5.91 -24.94 9.20
CA GLY A 96 4.44 -24.96 9.25
C GLY A 96 3.80 -23.71 8.66
N ILE A 97 4.55 -22.89 7.91
CA ILE A 97 4.09 -21.62 7.36
C ILE A 97 3.52 -21.83 5.96
N GLN A 98 2.19 -21.78 5.84
CA GLN A 98 1.51 -21.88 4.55
C GLN A 98 1.29 -20.49 3.94
N LEU A 99 2.12 -20.13 2.97
CA LEU A 99 2.00 -18.89 2.21
C LEU A 99 2.02 -19.17 0.71
N SER A 100 1.26 -18.38 -0.06
CA SER A 100 1.31 -18.45 -1.52
C SER A 100 2.63 -17.91 -2.07
N ASP A 101 3.06 -18.42 -3.23
CA ASP A 101 4.27 -17.98 -3.91
C ASP A 101 4.27 -16.46 -4.18
N THR A 102 3.11 -15.91 -4.56
CA THR A 102 2.91 -14.48 -4.79
C THR A 102 3.13 -13.65 -3.53
N THR A 103 2.75 -14.19 -2.38
CA THR A 103 2.93 -13.54 -1.08
C THR A 103 4.38 -13.56 -0.67
N VAL A 104 5.05 -14.71 -0.77
CA VAL A 104 6.48 -14.84 -0.48
C VAL A 104 7.31 -13.96 -1.41
N ARG A 105 6.99 -13.92 -2.72
CA ARG A 105 7.62 -12.98 -3.67
C ARG A 105 7.49 -11.54 -3.22
N LYS A 106 6.31 -11.11 -2.76
CA LYS A 106 6.10 -9.72 -2.28
C LYS A 106 6.97 -9.42 -1.05
N ILE A 107 7.10 -10.37 -0.13
CA ILE A 107 7.96 -10.24 1.05
C ILE A 107 9.42 -10.08 0.61
N LEU A 108 9.93 -10.99 -0.24
CA LEU A 108 11.31 -10.93 -0.74
C LEU A 108 11.59 -9.65 -1.54
N TYR A 109 10.67 -9.26 -2.42
CA TYR A 109 10.83 -8.09 -3.28
C TYR A 109 10.83 -6.76 -2.51
N LYS A 110 10.15 -6.70 -1.36
CA LYS A 110 10.19 -5.52 -0.49
C LYS A 110 11.61 -5.27 0.03
N GLU A 111 12.37 -6.34 0.28
CA GLU A 111 13.79 -6.29 0.67
C GLU A 111 14.74 -6.35 -0.54
N ASN A 112 14.25 -6.09 -1.76
CA ASN A 112 15.00 -6.15 -3.02
C ASN A 112 15.63 -7.52 -3.35
N ILE A 113 15.18 -8.60 -2.72
CA ILE A 113 15.68 -9.96 -2.94
C ILE A 113 14.98 -10.59 -4.14
N LEU A 114 15.75 -10.94 -5.17
CA LEU A 114 15.26 -11.61 -6.37
C LEU A 114 15.37 -13.14 -6.25
N SER A 115 14.36 -13.85 -6.73
CA SER A 115 14.47 -15.30 -6.93
C SER A 115 15.40 -15.60 -8.11
N PRO A 116 16.20 -16.69 -8.09
CA PRO A 116 17.20 -17.00 -9.12
C PRO A 116 16.65 -16.97 -10.56
N LYS A 117 15.47 -17.56 -10.79
CA LYS A 117 14.82 -17.63 -12.11
C LYS A 117 13.91 -16.43 -12.43
N SER A 118 14.20 -15.25 -11.88
CA SER A 118 13.37 -14.06 -12.13
C SER A 118 13.53 -13.51 -13.56
N HIS A 119 12.40 -13.19 -14.21
CA HIS A 119 12.37 -12.67 -15.58
C HIS A 119 12.97 -11.26 -15.69
N ARG A 120 13.48 -10.91 -16.88
CA ARG A 120 14.08 -9.59 -17.18
C ARG A 120 13.16 -8.42 -16.84
N LYS A 121 11.85 -8.54 -17.12
CA LYS A 121 10.84 -7.52 -16.77
C LYS A 121 10.78 -7.26 -15.25
N THR A 122 10.83 -8.32 -14.45
CA THR A 122 10.82 -8.25 -12.98
C THR A 122 12.08 -7.59 -12.45
N LYS A 123 13.26 -8.00 -12.96
CA LYS A 123 14.55 -7.39 -12.61
C LYS A 123 14.56 -5.89 -12.92
N LYS A 124 14.07 -5.49 -14.10
CA LYS A 124 13.97 -4.06 -14.50
C LYS A 124 13.05 -3.27 -13.57
N ARG A 125 11.89 -3.83 -13.22
CA ARG A 125 10.91 -3.19 -12.32
C ARG A 125 11.52 -2.93 -10.94
N LEU A 126 12.16 -3.94 -10.33
CA LEU A 126 12.74 -3.81 -8.99
C LEU A 126 13.93 -2.84 -8.97
N ARG A 127 14.81 -2.89 -9.99
CA ARG A 127 15.89 -1.88 -10.12
C ARG A 127 15.38 -0.45 -10.21
N LYS A 128 14.22 -0.21 -10.83
CA LYS A 128 13.61 1.13 -10.89
C LYS A 128 13.05 1.54 -9.52
N GLN A 129 12.52 0.61 -8.75
CA GLN A 129 11.99 0.85 -7.42
C GLN A 129 13.11 1.13 -6.39
N ALA A 130 14.25 0.45 -6.51
CA ALA A 130 15.41 0.65 -5.62
C ALA A 130 16.22 1.94 -5.90
N LYS A 131 15.96 2.61 -7.02
CA LYS A 131 16.60 3.90 -7.39
C LYS A 131 15.79 5.12 -6.96
N LEU A 132 14.65 4.92 -6.32
CA LEU A 132 13.79 5.94 -5.71
C LEU A 132 14.03 5.96 -4.21
#